data_AF-A0A9E9BR39-F1
#
_entry.id   AF-A0A9E9BR39-F1
#
_cell.length_a   1.000
_cell.length_b   1.000
_cell.length_c   1.000
_cell.angle_alpha   90.00
_cell.angle_beta   90.00
_cell.angle_gamma   90.00
#
_symmetry.space_group_name_H-M   'P 1'
#
loop_
_entity.id
_entity.type
_entity.pdbx_description
1 polymer ?
#
loop_
_entity_poly.entity_id
_entity_poly.type
_entity_poly.pdbx_seq_one_letter_code
_entity_poly.pdbx_strand_id
1 'polypeptide(L)' 'MLKLIWLIINILLILLILIRIPNNAGLTSFATKSDFLGSPTSAEKFLNGFTWFLILCYFLLAIKLNFSI' A
#
# COMPACT_ATOMS: atom_id res chain seq x y z
N MET A 1 7.10 -5.04 23.41
CA MET A 1 5.91 -5.54 22.69
C MET A 1 5.52 -4.64 21.51
N LEU A 2 5.20 -3.36 21.73
CA LEU A 2 4.73 -2.46 20.64
C LEU A 2 5.77 -2.18 19.53
N LYS A 3 7.07 -2.12 19.88
CA LYS A 3 8.17 -2.01 18.90
C LYS A 3 8.27 -3.24 17.96
N LEU A 4 7.94 -4.42 18.45
CA LEU A 4 7.99 -5.66 17.67
C LEU A 4 6.82 -5.72 16.67
N ILE A 5 5.64 -5.27 17.08
CA ILE A 5 4.47 -5.09 16.19
C ILE A 5 4.78 -4.08 15.07
N TRP A 6 5.44 -2.97 15.41
CA TRP A 6 5.85 -1.97 14.43
C TRP A 6 6.87 -2.52 13.41
N LEU A 7 7.81 -3.36 13.86
CA LEU A 7 8.77 -4.03 12.98
C LEU A 7 8.08 -5.00 12.01
N ILE A 8 7.11 -5.79 12.50
CA ILE A 8 6.31 -6.70 11.66
C ILE A 8 5.54 -5.91 10.59
N ILE A 9 4.95 -4.78 10.95
CA ILE A 9 4.21 -3.93 10.00
C ILE A 9 5.13 -3.39 8.89
N ASN A 10 6.36 -2.97 9.22
CA ASN A 10 7.33 -2.55 8.21
C ASN A 10 7.66 -3.67 7.23
N ILE A 11 8.00 -4.86 7.74
CA ILE A 11 8.33 -6.03 6.92
C ILE A 11 7.16 -6.38 6.00
N LEU A 12 5.94 -6.38 6.53
CA LEU A 12 4.74 -6.68 5.77
C LEU A 12 4.50 -5.65 4.67
N LEU A 13 4.72 -4.36 4.94
CA LEU A 13 4.63 -3.28 3.97
C LEU A 13 5.65 -3.44 2.84
N ILE A 14 6.90 -3.76 3.19
CA ILE A 14 7.99 -3.99 2.22
C ILE A 14 7.66 -5.16 1.30
N LEU A 15 7.24 -6.29 1.87
CA LEU A 15 6.81 -7.47 1.10
C LEU A 15 5.65 -7.13 0.16
N LEU A 16 4.70 -6.33 0.64
CA LEU A 16 3.51 -5.97 -0.12
C LEU A 16 3.84 -5.01 -1.28
N ILE A 17 4.81 -4.11 -1.10
CA ILE A 17 5.32 -3.27 -2.19
C ILE A 17 6.08 -4.12 -3.21
N LEU A 18 6.88 -5.08 -2.77
CA LEU A 18 7.65 -5.96 -3.68
C LEU A 18 6.77 -6.90 -4.50
N ILE A 19 5.70 -7.45 -3.91
CA ILE A 19 4.76 -8.32 -4.64
C ILE A 19 3.87 -7.53 -5.60
N ARG A 20 3.75 -6.21 -5.43
CA ARG A 20 2.96 -5.36 -6.32
C ARG A 20 3.68 -5.18 -7.65
N ILE A 21 3.33 -5.99 -8.63
CA ILE A 21 3.80 -5.84 -10.01
C ILE A 21 3.39 -4.44 -10.52
N PRO A 22 4.31 -3.65 -11.10
CA PRO A 22 3.95 -2.38 -11.71
C PRO A 22 2.96 -2.62 -12.86
N ASN A 23 1.76 -2.05 -12.74
CA ASN A 23 0.84 -1.98 -13.87
C ASN A 23 1.53 -1.19 -14.99
N ASN A 24 1.72 -1.82 -16.15
CA ASN A 24 2.50 -1.31 -17.28
C ASN A 24 1.82 -0.10 -17.96
N ALA A 25 1.86 1.05 -17.29
CA ALA A 25 1.35 2.33 -17.76
C ALA A 25 2.43 3.08 -18.55
N GLY A 26 2.86 2.52 -19.68
CA GLY A 26 3.72 3.23 -20.64
C GLY A 26 2.95 4.26 -21.48
N LEU A 27 3.57 4.78 -22.54
CA LEU A 27 2.99 5.75 -23.51
C LEU A 27 1.63 5.28 -24.11
N THR A 28 1.37 3.97 -24.12
CA THR A 28 0.10 3.34 -24.51
C THR A 28 -1.04 3.51 -23.50
N SER A 29 -0.76 4.04 -22.30
CA SER A 29 -1.75 4.47 -21.32
C SER A 29 -2.28 5.89 -21.57
N PHE A 30 -1.60 6.68 -22.38
CA PHE A 30 -2.08 8.02 -22.75
C PHE A 30 -2.90 8.01 -24.05
N ALA A 31 -2.66 7.06 -24.95
CA ALA A 31 -3.34 6.99 -26.25
C ALA A 31 -4.58 6.08 -26.28
N THR A 32 -4.82 5.24 -25.27
CA THR A 32 -5.90 4.21 -25.35
C THR A 32 -6.54 3.91 -24.00
N LYS A 33 -6.98 4.93 -23.25
CA LYS A 33 -7.72 4.71 -22.01
C LYS A 33 -8.91 5.68 -21.93
N SER A 34 -10.04 5.27 -22.48
CA SER A 34 -11.36 5.69 -21.97
C SER A 34 -11.65 5.08 -20.59
N ASP A 35 -10.69 4.34 -20.01
CA ASP A 35 -10.70 3.74 -18.67
C ASP A 35 -10.39 4.73 -17.55
N PHE A 36 -10.79 6.00 -17.67
CA PHE A 36 -10.89 6.89 -16.50
C PHE A 36 -11.83 6.29 -15.43
N LEU A 37 -12.72 5.37 -15.83
CA LEU A 37 -13.60 4.55 -14.99
C LEU A 37 -13.24 3.05 -15.02
N GLY A 38 -12.06 2.69 -15.57
CA GLY A 38 -11.59 1.32 -15.62
C GLY A 38 -11.41 0.79 -14.20
N SER A 39 -12.34 -0.05 -13.78
CA SER A 39 -12.40 -0.53 -12.41
C SER A 39 -11.22 -1.50 -12.17
N PRO A 40 -10.33 -1.25 -11.21
CA PRO A 40 -9.25 -2.18 -10.91
C PRO A 40 -9.81 -3.57 -10.59
N THR A 41 -9.03 -4.60 -10.91
CA THR A 41 -9.41 -5.98 -10.62
C THR A 41 -9.69 -6.13 -9.12
N SER A 42 -10.63 -7.00 -8.72
CA SER A 42 -11.03 -7.13 -7.32
C SER A 42 -9.85 -7.43 -6.38
N ALA A 43 -8.86 -8.19 -6.87
CA ALA A 43 -7.63 -8.48 -6.13
C ALA A 43 -6.75 -7.22 -5.96
N GLU A 44 -6.59 -6.41 -7.00
CA GLU A 44 -5.86 -5.13 -6.90
C GLU A 44 -6.56 -4.14 -5.97
N LYS A 45 -7.90 -4.05 -6.02
CA LYS A 45 -8.69 -3.22 -5.10
C LYS A 45 -8.49 -3.63 -3.64
N PHE A 46 -8.56 -4.93 -3.36
CA PHE A 46 -8.32 -5.48 -2.02
C PHE A 46 -6.89 -5.17 -1.56
N LEU A 47 -5.89 -5.46 -2.39
CA LEU A 47 -4.49 -5.25 -2.04
C LEU A 47 -4.19 -3.77 -1.82
N ASN A 48 -4.73 -2.88 -2.64
CA ASN A 48 -4.57 -1.43 -2.51
C ASN A 48 -5.25 -0.90 -1.23
N GLY A 49 -6.47 -1.36 -0.92
CA GLY A 49 -7.17 -1.01 0.32
C GLY A 49 -6.45 -1.52 1.56
N PHE A 50 -5.94 -2.75 1.52
CA PHE A 50 -5.16 -3.34 2.60
C PHE A 50 -3.82 -2.61 2.81
N THR A 51 -3.14 -2.21 1.73
CA THR A 51 -1.93 -1.36 1.79
C THR A 51 -2.23 -0.05 2.49
N TRP A 52 -3.33 0.61 2.10
CA TRP A 52 -3.73 1.89 2.66
C TRP A 52 -4.00 1.78 4.17
N PHE A 53 -4.71 0.72 4.57
CA PHE A 53 -4.95 0.41 5.98
C PHE A 53 -3.63 0.20 6.75
N LEU A 54 -2.69 -0.57 6.20
CA LEU A 54 -1.36 -0.80 6.78
C LEU A 54 -0.57 0.51 6.95
N ILE A 55 -0.61 1.40 5.96
CA ILE A 55 0.05 2.71 6.01
C ILE A 55 -0.54 3.57 7.14
N LEU A 56 -1.87 3.61 7.26
CA LEU A 56 -2.53 4.36 8.33
C LEU A 56 -2.15 3.80 9.71
N CYS A 57 -2.19 2.47 9.89
CA CYS A 57 -1.75 1.82 11.12
C CYS A 57 -0.28 2.11 11.45
N TYR A 58 0.60 2.09 10.44
CA TYR A 58 2.00 2.45 10.60
C TYR A 58 2.14 3.90 11.08
N PHE A 59 1.42 4.85 10.47
CA PHE A 59 1.46 6.26 10.84
C PHE A 59 1.02 6.49 12.28
N LEU A 60 -0.11 5.90 12.70
CA LEU A 60 -0.59 6.00 14.07
C LEU A 60 0.39 5.41 15.08
N LEU A 61 1.01 4.27 14.75
CA LEU A 61 2.02 3.65 15.60
C LEU A 61 3.31 4.48 15.64
N ALA A 62 3.72 5.09 14.53
CA ALA A 62 4.88 5.96 14.47
C ALA A 62 4.68 7.20 15.36
N ILE A 63 3.52 7.85 15.28
CA ILE A 63 3.14 8.96 16.17
C ILE A 63 3.17 8.48 17.61
N LYS A 64 2.44 7.41 17.95
CA LYS A 64 2.38 6.91 19.33
C LYS A 64 3.75 6.53 19.88
N LEU A 65 4.61 5.88 19.10
CA LEU A 65 5.95 5.50 19.54
C LEU A 65 6.87 6.70 19.67
N ASN A 66 6.74 7.73 18.83
CA ASN A 66 7.62 8.89 18.85
C ASN A 66 7.22 9.91 19.93
N PHE A 67 5.92 10.12 20.16
CA PHE A 67 5.42 11.01 21.24
C PHE A 67 5.38 10.34 22.62
N SER A 68 5.52 9.01 22.69
CA SER A 68 5.66 8.26 23.94
C SER A 68 7.13 7.99 24.31
N ILE A 69 8.08 8.57 23.57
CA ILE A 69 9.47 8.80 24.03
C ILE A 69 9.45 10.04 24.95
#